data_AF-X0RQ46-F1
#
_entry.id   AF-X0RQ46-F1
#
_cell.length_a   1.000
_cell.length_b   1.000
_cell.length_c   1.000
_cell.angle_alpha   90.00
_cell.angle_beta   90.00
_cell.angle_gamma   90.00
#
_symmetry.space_group_name_H-M   'P 1'
#
loop_
_entity.id
_entity.type
_entity.pdbx_description
1 polymer ?
#
loop_
_entity_poly.entity_id
_entity_poly.type
_entity_poly.pdbx_seq_one_letter_code
_entity_poly.pdbx_strand_id
1 'polypeptide(L)'
;MAGLRLRNPTMNAAGVLGISMPLLKRVYEGGAGAVVTKSLGPIPRSGHLNPTLISVEGGVLNAMGLPNPGADYYVEAIRALKREGVPVVASFFGASIEEFREVAGVLSDSGADALEVNVSCPNVEEEMGMLGADCLNTEKVTAAVKEVSKPPVFVKLSPNVTDIAEIARAAERGGADAITAVNTLKGIAV
;
A
#
# COMPACT_ATOMS: atom_id res chain seq x y z
N MET A 1 16.45 -6.24 1.91
CA MET A 1 15.08 -6.78 1.94
C MET A 1 14.58 -6.81 0.51
N ALA A 2 14.28 -7.98 -0.08
CA ALA A 2 13.83 -8.10 -1.48
C ALA A 2 14.66 -7.27 -2.49
N GLY A 3 16.00 -7.34 -2.39
CA GLY A 3 16.92 -6.55 -3.23
C GLY A 3 17.20 -5.11 -2.74
N LEU A 4 16.38 -4.54 -1.86
CA LEU A 4 16.62 -3.19 -1.31
C LEU A 4 17.76 -3.20 -0.29
N ARG A 5 18.68 -2.24 -0.44
CA ARG A 5 19.74 -1.91 0.52
C ARG A 5 19.32 -0.68 1.32
N LEU A 6 18.94 -0.90 2.57
CA LEU A 6 18.49 0.14 3.50
C LEU A 6 19.49 0.30 4.63
N ARG A 7 19.64 1.52 5.16
CA ARG A 7 20.54 1.79 6.30
C ARG A 7 20.12 1.10 7.59
N ASN A 8 18.84 0.75 7.72
CA ASN A 8 18.25 -0.01 8.81
C ASN A 8 16.87 -0.54 8.33
N PRO A 9 16.16 -1.40 9.10
CA PRO A 9 14.93 -2.03 8.64
C PRO A 9 13.64 -1.24 8.94
N THR A 10 13.73 -0.04 9.54
CA THR A 10 12.52 0.68 9.97
C THR A 10 11.92 1.52 8.84
N MET A 11 10.59 1.59 8.82
CA MET A 11 9.82 2.42 7.89
C MET A 11 8.50 2.83 8.55
N ASN A 12 7.90 3.94 8.12
CA ASN A 12 6.51 4.23 8.52
C ASN A 12 5.54 3.25 7.83
N ALA A 13 4.41 2.97 8.44
CA ALA A 13 3.35 2.22 7.77
C ALA A 13 2.61 3.11 6.77
N ALA A 14 2.16 2.53 5.64
CA ALA A 14 1.35 3.25 4.67
C ALA A 14 0.14 3.94 5.33
N GLY A 15 0.03 5.25 5.12
CA GLY A 15 -1.01 6.09 5.70
C GLY A 15 -0.71 6.72 7.06
N VAL A 16 0.39 6.36 7.71
CA VAL A 16 0.91 7.05 8.90
C VAL A 16 2.03 7.99 8.44
N LEU A 17 1.84 9.31 8.56
CA LEU A 17 2.80 10.34 8.14
C LEU A 17 3.26 10.24 6.67
N GLY A 18 2.46 9.60 5.80
CA GLY A 18 2.86 9.28 4.42
C GLY A 18 2.18 10.08 3.31
N ILE A 19 1.42 11.14 3.64
CA ILE A 19 0.54 11.84 2.68
C ILE A 19 1.24 12.94 1.88
N SER A 20 2.38 13.45 2.34
CA SER A 20 3.09 14.53 1.65
C SER A 20 4.60 14.35 1.73
N MET A 21 5.30 14.89 0.73
CA MET A 21 6.75 14.85 0.64
C MET A 21 7.44 15.43 1.90
N PRO A 22 7.04 16.58 2.46
CA PRO A 22 7.66 17.09 3.70
C PRO A 22 7.50 16.15 4.90
N LEU A 23 6.35 15.46 5.04
CA LEU A 23 6.14 14.50 6.13
C LEU A 23 7.02 13.26 5.96
N LEU A 24 7.06 12.71 4.75
CA LEU A 24 7.92 11.57 4.41
C LEU A 24 9.40 11.91 4.64
N LYS A 25 9.83 13.11 4.22
CA LYS A 25 11.19 13.59 4.47
C LYS A 25 11.49 13.65 5.97
N ARG A 26 10.58 14.18 6.80
CA ARG A 26 10.75 14.20 8.27
C ARG A 26 10.84 12.78 8.86
N VAL A 27 10.06 11.82 8.36
CA VAL A 27 10.18 10.40 8.78
C VAL A 27 11.58 9.87 8.47
N TYR A 28 12.09 10.14 7.26
CA TYR A 28 13.43 9.72 6.87
C TYR A 28 14.50 10.44 7.70
N GLU A 29 14.45 11.75 7.87
CA GLU A 29 15.41 12.50 8.71
C GLU A 29 15.36 12.04 10.18
N GLY A 30 14.20 11.57 10.65
CA GLY A 30 14.01 10.96 11.97
C GLY A 30 14.66 9.59 12.15
N GLY A 31 15.30 9.02 11.12
CA GLY A 31 16.10 7.80 11.22
C GLY A 31 15.55 6.58 10.48
N ALA A 32 14.40 6.66 9.82
CA ALA A 32 13.82 5.53 9.08
C ALA A 32 14.74 5.05 7.94
N GLY A 33 14.81 3.74 7.69
CA GLY A 33 15.57 3.14 6.59
C GLY A 33 14.97 3.42 5.22
N ALA A 34 13.65 3.49 5.14
CA ALA A 34 12.85 3.86 3.97
C ALA A 34 11.55 4.54 4.43
N VAL A 35 10.81 5.11 3.49
CA VAL A 35 9.49 5.71 3.75
C VAL A 35 8.41 5.06 2.87
N VAL A 36 7.21 4.89 3.43
CA VAL A 36 6.07 4.31 2.72
C VAL A 36 5.02 5.38 2.49
N THR A 37 4.60 5.57 1.25
CA THR A 37 3.57 6.56 0.91
C THR A 37 2.20 6.16 1.49
N LYS A 38 1.26 7.11 1.56
CA LYS A 38 -0.16 6.75 1.63
C LYS A 38 -0.50 5.85 0.43
N SER A 39 -1.39 4.87 0.61
CA SER A 39 -1.89 4.08 -0.53
C SER A 39 -2.59 5.00 -1.54
N LEU A 40 -2.03 5.09 -2.74
CA LEU A 40 -2.51 5.91 -3.85
C LEU A 40 -3.49 5.11 -4.73
N GLY A 41 -4.55 5.75 -5.19
CA GLY A 41 -5.47 5.18 -6.18
C GLY A 41 -5.31 5.85 -7.54
N PRO A 42 -6.09 5.42 -8.56
CA PRO A 42 -6.05 6.03 -9.89
C PRO A 42 -6.52 7.48 -9.86
N ILE A 43 -7.54 7.78 -9.06
CA ILE A 43 -8.10 9.13 -8.89
C ILE A 43 -7.99 9.64 -7.46
N PRO A 44 -7.98 10.98 -7.25
CA PRO A 44 -8.01 11.57 -5.92
C PRO A 44 -9.25 11.12 -5.11
N ARG A 45 -9.07 10.92 -3.80
CA ARG A 45 -10.15 10.63 -2.85
C ARG A 45 -10.06 11.55 -1.66
N SER A 46 -11.19 12.13 -1.27
CA SER A 46 -11.28 12.99 -0.07
C SER A 46 -11.34 12.19 1.24
N GLY A 47 -11.70 10.90 1.18
CA GLY A 47 -11.94 10.08 2.36
C GLY A 47 -13.34 10.27 2.96
N HIS A 48 -13.58 9.69 4.13
CA HIS A 48 -14.83 9.82 4.86
C HIS A 48 -14.92 11.14 5.63
N LEU A 49 -16.14 11.52 6.02
CA LEU A 49 -16.37 12.66 6.91
C LEU A 49 -15.88 12.35 8.34
N ASN A 50 -15.34 13.36 9.01
CA ASN A 50 -14.92 13.23 10.40
C ASN A 50 -16.11 13.04 11.36
N PRO A 51 -15.91 12.32 12.48
CA PRO A 51 -14.65 11.76 12.97
C PRO A 51 -14.24 10.45 12.27
N THR A 52 -13.00 10.39 11.76
CA THR A 52 -12.44 9.22 11.08
C THR A 52 -11.33 8.52 11.87
N LEU A 53 -10.97 9.05 13.04
CA LEU A 53 -9.99 8.49 13.95
C LEU A 53 -10.45 8.73 15.39
N ILE A 54 -10.50 7.69 16.19
CA ILE A 54 -10.76 7.77 17.63
C ILE A 54 -9.74 6.93 18.40
N SER A 55 -9.41 7.36 19.61
CA SER A 55 -8.58 6.56 20.52
C SER A 55 -9.44 5.52 21.24
N VAL A 56 -8.90 4.33 21.39
CA VAL A 56 -9.45 3.26 22.22
C VAL A 56 -8.37 2.76 23.18
N GLU A 57 -8.74 1.97 24.19
CA GLU A 57 -7.74 1.33 25.03
C GLU A 57 -6.81 0.47 24.17
N GLY A 58 -5.50 0.70 24.30
CA GLY A 58 -4.48 -0.03 23.56
C GLY A 58 -4.34 0.34 22.07
N GLY A 59 -5.02 1.38 21.55
CA GLY A 59 -4.84 1.77 20.15
C GLY A 59 -5.76 2.86 19.62
N VAL A 60 -6.02 2.77 18.31
CA VAL A 60 -6.90 3.68 17.58
C VAL A 60 -7.82 2.90 16.64
N LEU A 61 -9.07 3.33 16.53
CA LEU A 61 -9.97 2.92 15.46
C LEU A 61 -9.92 3.99 14.37
N ASN A 62 -9.84 3.56 13.12
CA ASN A 62 -9.81 4.47 11.97
C ASN A 62 -10.78 4.03 10.87
N ALA A 63 -11.40 5.01 10.23
CA ALA A 63 -12.28 4.85 9.08
C ALA A 63 -11.98 5.96 8.06
N MET A 64 -10.71 6.08 7.64
CA MET A 64 -10.25 7.21 6.83
C MET A 64 -10.91 7.29 5.44
N GLY A 65 -11.25 6.16 4.81
CA GLY A 65 -11.79 6.12 3.45
C GLY A 65 -10.74 6.32 2.34
N LEU A 66 -9.48 5.97 2.62
CA LEU A 66 -8.32 6.10 1.71
C LEU A 66 -8.15 7.51 1.08
N PRO A 67 -8.09 8.58 1.89
CA PRO A 67 -7.85 9.92 1.36
C PRO A 67 -6.45 9.96 0.74
N ASN A 68 -6.38 10.36 -0.53
CA ASN A 68 -5.15 10.38 -1.30
C ASN A 68 -5.29 11.32 -2.51
N PRO A 69 -4.19 11.90 -3.02
CA PRO A 69 -4.24 12.84 -4.14
C PRO A 69 -4.24 12.18 -5.53
N GLY A 70 -4.31 10.85 -5.62
CA GLY A 70 -4.13 10.10 -6.86
C GLY A 70 -2.66 9.80 -7.19
N ALA A 71 -2.44 8.73 -7.96
CA ALA A 71 -1.10 8.26 -8.30
C ALA A 71 -0.34 9.24 -9.19
N ASP A 72 -0.96 9.74 -10.26
CA ASP A 72 -0.35 10.68 -11.21
C ASP A 72 0.21 11.93 -10.53
N TYR A 73 -0.58 12.52 -9.64
CA TYR A 73 -0.17 13.70 -8.88
C TYR A 73 1.05 13.40 -7.99
N TYR A 74 1.13 12.19 -7.43
CA TYR A 74 2.14 11.84 -6.45
C TYR A 74 3.48 11.39 -7.06
N VAL A 75 3.51 11.07 -8.36
CA VAL A 75 4.74 10.69 -9.07
C VAL A 75 5.85 11.72 -8.87
N GLU A 76 5.54 13.00 -9.02
CA GLU A 76 6.54 14.08 -8.86
C GLU A 76 7.04 14.20 -7.42
N ALA A 77 6.18 13.94 -6.42
CA ALA A 77 6.58 13.91 -5.02
C ALA A 77 7.57 12.76 -4.74
N ILE A 78 7.34 11.58 -5.33
CA ILE A 78 8.26 10.44 -5.22
C ILE A 78 9.59 10.79 -5.91
N ARG A 79 9.56 11.32 -7.15
CA ARG A 79 10.77 11.74 -7.86
C ARG A 79 11.59 12.76 -7.08
N ALA A 80 10.93 13.71 -6.41
CA ALA A 80 11.59 14.69 -5.55
C ALA A 80 12.31 14.02 -4.36
N LEU A 81 11.65 13.12 -3.65
CA LEU A 81 12.27 12.33 -2.56
C LEU A 81 13.45 11.50 -3.06
N LYS A 82 13.33 10.88 -4.24
CA LYS A 82 14.39 10.10 -4.87
C LYS A 82 15.61 10.94 -5.22
N ARG A 83 15.42 12.17 -5.71
CA ARG A 83 16.51 13.13 -5.97
C ARG A 83 17.28 13.50 -4.70
N GLU A 84 16.64 13.42 -3.54
CA GLU A 84 17.26 13.64 -2.23
C GLU A 84 17.85 12.36 -1.61
N GLY A 85 17.85 11.24 -2.35
CA GLY A 85 18.40 9.97 -1.88
C GLY A 85 17.55 9.26 -0.82
N VAL A 86 16.27 9.61 -0.68
CA VAL A 86 15.34 8.93 0.22
C VAL A 86 14.86 7.63 -0.43
N PRO A 87 14.98 6.46 0.21
CA PRO A 87 14.36 5.23 -0.27
C PRO A 87 12.85 5.25 -0.05
N VAL A 88 12.06 4.99 -1.10
CA VAL A 88 10.60 5.12 -1.12
C VAL A 88 9.95 3.79 -1.52
N VAL A 89 8.98 3.34 -0.71
CA VAL A 89 8.02 2.30 -1.07
C VAL A 89 6.69 2.97 -1.42
N ALA A 90 6.26 2.84 -2.67
CA ALA A 90 5.01 3.44 -3.14
C ALA A 90 3.84 2.48 -2.88
N SER A 91 3.05 2.78 -1.85
CA SER A 91 1.84 2.02 -1.52
C SER A 91 0.69 2.42 -2.44
N PHE A 92 -0.13 1.47 -2.88
CA PHE A 92 -1.25 1.73 -3.77
C PHE A 92 -2.39 0.72 -3.66
N PHE A 93 -3.54 1.07 -4.23
CA PHE A 93 -4.73 0.22 -4.28
C PHE A 93 -5.50 0.46 -5.60
N GLY A 94 -6.38 -0.47 -5.96
CA GLY A 94 -7.31 -0.36 -7.08
C GLY A 94 -8.65 -1.02 -6.77
N ALA A 95 -9.65 -0.76 -7.61
CA ALA A 95 -10.97 -1.36 -7.58
C ALA A 95 -11.20 -2.36 -8.73
N SER A 96 -10.17 -2.70 -9.51
CA SER A 96 -10.16 -3.80 -10.49
C SER A 96 -8.72 -4.25 -10.72
N ILE A 97 -8.52 -5.45 -11.29
CA ILE A 97 -7.18 -5.91 -11.69
C ILE A 97 -6.53 -4.88 -12.64
N GLU A 98 -7.33 -4.32 -13.56
CA GLU A 98 -6.85 -3.32 -14.51
C GLU A 98 -6.45 -2.01 -13.81
N GLU A 99 -7.22 -1.54 -12.81
CA GLU A 99 -6.82 -0.37 -12.00
C GLU A 99 -5.55 -0.63 -11.20
N PHE A 100 -5.40 -1.83 -10.60
CA PHE A 100 -4.16 -2.19 -9.91
C PHE A 100 -2.96 -2.14 -10.88
N ARG A 101 -3.12 -2.67 -12.09
CA ARG A 101 -2.10 -2.66 -13.12
C ARG A 101 -1.77 -1.24 -13.61
N GLU A 102 -2.78 -0.41 -13.83
CA GLU A 102 -2.64 0.99 -14.25
C GLU A 102 -1.84 1.79 -13.22
N VAL A 103 -2.28 1.77 -11.95
CA VAL A 103 -1.63 2.50 -10.87
C VAL A 103 -0.21 1.98 -10.63
N ALA A 104 0.00 0.65 -10.72
CA ALA A 104 1.34 0.08 -10.62
C ALA A 104 2.26 0.58 -11.73
N GLY A 105 1.77 0.69 -12.97
CA GLY A 105 2.54 1.24 -14.10
C GLY A 105 2.97 2.69 -13.85
N VAL A 106 2.02 3.55 -13.45
CA VAL A 106 2.30 4.95 -13.11
C VAL A 106 3.36 5.07 -12.01
N LEU A 107 3.22 4.30 -10.93
CA LEU A 107 4.15 4.36 -9.79
C LEU A 107 5.50 3.71 -10.11
N SER A 108 5.54 2.72 -10.98
CA SER A 108 6.78 2.10 -11.50
C SER A 108 7.66 3.15 -12.19
N ASP A 109 7.06 4.12 -12.89
CA ASP A 109 7.74 5.22 -13.58
C ASP A 109 8.15 6.39 -12.68
N SER A 110 7.79 6.34 -11.39
CA SER A 110 8.17 7.37 -10.41
C SER A 110 9.60 7.20 -9.87
N GLY A 111 10.21 6.03 -10.07
CA GLY A 111 11.53 5.69 -9.52
C GLY A 111 11.50 5.22 -8.06
N ALA A 112 10.32 4.80 -7.55
CA ALA A 112 10.19 4.13 -6.25
C ALA A 112 11.08 2.88 -6.17
N ASP A 113 11.61 2.59 -4.98
CA ASP A 113 12.50 1.44 -4.74
C ASP A 113 11.72 0.13 -4.57
N ALA A 114 10.44 0.22 -4.23
CA ALA A 114 9.48 -0.88 -4.23
C ALA A 114 8.06 -0.36 -4.42
N LEU A 115 7.17 -1.21 -4.92
CA LEU A 115 5.73 -0.99 -4.85
C LEU A 115 5.12 -1.81 -3.72
N GLU A 116 4.17 -1.27 -2.99
CA GLU A 116 3.37 -2.03 -2.02
C GLU A 116 1.91 -2.07 -2.47
N VAL A 117 1.47 -3.23 -2.96
CA VAL A 117 0.06 -3.44 -3.34
C VAL A 117 -0.78 -3.76 -2.11
N ASN A 118 -1.78 -2.93 -1.85
CA ASN A 118 -2.71 -3.11 -0.76
C ASN A 118 -3.95 -3.90 -1.21
N VAL A 119 -3.90 -5.22 -1.02
CA VAL A 119 -4.98 -6.16 -1.38
C VAL A 119 -6.05 -6.33 -0.28
N SER A 120 -6.05 -5.46 0.74
CA SER A 120 -7.00 -5.55 1.86
C SER A 120 -8.34 -4.85 1.59
N CYS A 121 -8.50 -4.16 0.46
CA CYS A 121 -9.64 -3.30 0.21
C CYS A 121 -10.82 -4.09 -0.40
N PRO A 122 -12.01 -4.07 0.23
CA PRO A 122 -13.13 -4.98 -0.09
C PRO A 122 -13.92 -4.69 -1.37
N ASN A 123 -13.60 -3.62 -2.09
CA ASN A 123 -14.52 -2.98 -3.05
C ASN A 123 -13.97 -2.98 -4.47
N VAL A 124 -13.92 -4.15 -5.09
CA VAL A 124 -13.55 -4.31 -6.49
C VAL A 124 -14.79 -4.88 -7.20
N GLU A 125 -15.68 -4.07 -7.74
CA GLU A 125 -16.97 -4.59 -8.24
C GLU A 125 -16.79 -5.61 -9.39
N GLU A 126 -16.95 -6.91 -9.11
CA GLU A 126 -17.38 -7.94 -10.06
C GLU A 126 -18.36 -8.92 -9.39
N GLU A 127 -19.51 -9.07 -10.05
CA GLU A 127 -20.65 -10.02 -10.05
C GLU A 127 -20.84 -11.17 -9.01
N MET A 128 -19.93 -11.47 -8.08
CA MET A 128 -20.10 -12.60 -7.13
C MET A 128 -19.54 -12.39 -5.70
N GLY A 129 -19.60 -11.19 -5.15
CA GLY A 129 -19.44 -10.96 -3.70
C GLY A 129 -18.20 -10.16 -3.30
N MET A 130 -18.19 -9.75 -2.03
CA MET A 130 -17.17 -8.86 -1.44
C MET A 130 -15.74 -9.37 -1.71
N LEU A 131 -14.85 -8.53 -2.23
CA LEU A 131 -13.42 -8.88 -2.36
C LEU A 131 -12.71 -8.77 -1.03
N GLY A 132 -13.02 -9.70 -0.14
CA GLY A 132 -12.10 -10.02 0.93
C GLY A 132 -10.74 -10.43 0.35
N ALA A 133 -9.70 -10.43 1.19
CA ALA A 133 -8.44 -11.06 0.84
C ALA A 133 -8.69 -12.57 0.63
N ASP A 134 -8.98 -12.96 -0.61
CA ASP A 134 -9.04 -14.34 -1.06
C ASP A 134 -7.80 -14.67 -1.91
N CYS A 135 -7.47 -15.96 -1.94
CA CYS A 135 -6.27 -16.46 -2.61
C CYS A 135 -6.27 -16.13 -4.12
N LEU A 136 -7.38 -16.36 -4.81
CA LEU A 136 -7.44 -16.26 -6.27
C LEU A 136 -7.20 -14.81 -6.71
N ASN A 137 -7.87 -13.86 -6.06
CA ASN A 137 -7.72 -12.45 -6.37
C ASN A 137 -6.36 -11.91 -5.97
N THR A 138 -5.82 -12.31 -4.82
CA THR A 138 -4.47 -11.94 -4.40
C THR A 138 -3.43 -12.38 -5.44
N GLU A 139 -3.53 -13.62 -5.93
CA GLU A 139 -2.63 -14.16 -6.95
C GLU A 139 -2.75 -13.40 -8.28
N LYS A 140 -3.98 -13.19 -8.78
CA LYS A 140 -4.24 -12.47 -10.03
C LYS A 140 -3.77 -11.02 -10.00
N VAL A 141 -4.11 -10.28 -8.93
CA VAL A 141 -3.70 -8.88 -8.75
C VAL A 141 -2.17 -8.80 -8.67
N THR A 142 -1.54 -9.69 -7.90
CA THR A 142 -0.08 -9.69 -7.79
C THR A 142 0.59 -9.97 -9.14
N ALA A 143 0.09 -10.95 -9.90
CA ALA A 143 0.61 -11.27 -11.23
C ALA A 143 0.49 -10.08 -12.19
N ALA A 144 -0.69 -9.45 -12.27
CA ALA A 144 -0.92 -8.29 -13.12
C ALA A 144 -0.03 -7.09 -12.77
N VAL A 145 0.19 -6.85 -11.47
CA VAL A 145 1.12 -5.82 -10.98
C VAL A 145 2.56 -6.18 -11.35
N LYS A 146 2.97 -7.44 -11.20
CA LYS A 146 4.33 -7.90 -11.53
C LYS A 146 4.66 -7.77 -13.02
N GLU A 147 3.69 -7.91 -13.91
CA GLU A 147 3.90 -7.74 -15.36
C GLU A 147 4.37 -6.33 -15.75
N VAL A 148 3.96 -5.30 -14.99
CA VAL A 148 4.24 -3.89 -15.30
C VAL A 148 5.25 -3.25 -14.34
N SER A 149 5.56 -3.92 -13.22
CA SER A 149 6.45 -3.37 -12.20
C SER A 149 7.92 -3.56 -12.56
N LYS A 150 8.68 -2.46 -12.47
CA LYS A 150 10.15 -2.45 -12.59
C LYS A 150 10.84 -2.72 -11.25
N PRO A 151 10.41 -2.12 -10.11
CA PRO A 151 10.99 -2.46 -8.81
C PRO A 151 10.33 -3.71 -8.19
N PRO A 152 10.86 -4.22 -7.06
CA PRO A 152 10.21 -5.27 -6.29
C PRO A 152 8.78 -4.89 -5.83
N VAL A 153 7.90 -5.88 -5.77
CA VAL A 153 6.50 -5.75 -5.37
C VAL A 153 6.27 -6.44 -4.03
N PHE A 154 5.81 -5.66 -3.06
CA PHE A 154 5.41 -6.12 -1.74
C PHE A 154 3.89 -6.24 -1.70
N VAL A 155 3.37 -7.33 -1.14
CA VAL A 155 1.92 -7.53 -1.02
C VAL A 155 1.50 -7.35 0.44
N LYS A 156 0.63 -6.36 0.71
CA LYS A 156 0.16 -6.04 2.06
C LYS A 156 -1.11 -6.81 2.41
N LEU A 157 -1.01 -7.69 3.39
CA LEU A 157 -2.07 -8.64 3.74
C LEU A 157 -3.03 -8.10 4.80
N SER A 158 -4.31 -8.43 4.63
CA SER A 158 -5.33 -8.24 5.65
C SER A 158 -5.22 -9.34 6.71
N PRO A 159 -5.30 -9.02 8.01
CA PRO A 159 -5.41 -10.02 9.07
C PRO A 159 -6.84 -10.59 9.20
N ASN A 160 -7.81 -10.02 8.49
CA ASN A 160 -9.24 -10.35 8.64
C ASN A 160 -9.65 -11.54 7.75
N VAL A 161 -8.92 -12.64 7.88
CA VAL A 161 -9.09 -13.89 7.12
C VAL A 161 -8.93 -15.08 8.05
N THR A 162 -9.42 -16.26 7.64
CA THR A 162 -9.29 -17.49 8.43
C THR A 162 -7.84 -17.96 8.51
N ASP A 163 -7.15 -18.01 7.37
CA ASP A 163 -5.74 -18.39 7.29
C ASP A 163 -4.97 -17.40 6.41
N ILE A 164 -4.17 -16.54 7.04
CA ILE A 164 -3.33 -15.56 6.35
C ILE A 164 -2.17 -16.21 5.57
N ALA A 165 -1.76 -17.43 5.94
CA ALA A 165 -0.70 -18.14 5.24
C ALA A 165 -1.13 -18.56 3.83
N GLU A 166 -2.42 -18.90 3.63
CA GLU A 166 -2.95 -19.20 2.30
C GLU A 166 -2.91 -17.96 1.40
N ILE A 167 -3.26 -16.79 1.93
CA ILE A 167 -3.17 -15.51 1.21
C ILE A 167 -1.71 -15.17 0.88
N ALA A 168 -0.79 -15.38 1.82
CA ALA A 168 0.64 -15.16 1.58
C ALA A 168 1.20 -16.07 0.48
N ARG A 169 0.82 -17.36 0.47
CA ARG A 169 1.20 -18.29 -0.62
C ARG A 169 0.61 -17.89 -1.97
N ALA A 170 -0.60 -17.33 -1.97
CA ALA A 170 -1.21 -16.83 -3.19
C ALA A 170 -0.47 -15.60 -3.75
N ALA A 171 -0.08 -14.67 -2.88
CA ALA A 171 0.80 -13.56 -3.25
C ALA A 171 2.14 -14.05 -3.81
N GLU A 172 2.76 -15.06 -3.18
CA GLU A 172 3.99 -15.68 -3.68
C GLU A 172 3.81 -16.29 -5.08
N ARG A 173 2.73 -17.07 -5.32
CA ARG A 173 2.42 -17.63 -6.65
C ARG A 173 2.21 -16.55 -7.71
N GLY A 174 1.63 -15.41 -7.33
CA GLY A 174 1.49 -14.24 -8.20
C GLY A 174 2.81 -13.48 -8.44
N GLY A 175 3.91 -13.89 -7.79
CA GLY A 175 5.25 -13.34 -8.00
C GLY A 175 5.65 -12.22 -7.03
N ALA A 176 5.01 -12.10 -5.87
CA ALA A 176 5.42 -11.15 -4.84
C ALA A 176 6.89 -11.34 -4.42
N ASP A 177 7.64 -10.24 -4.30
CA ASP A 177 9.03 -10.27 -3.82
C ASP A 177 9.12 -10.19 -2.29
N ALA A 178 8.08 -9.66 -1.64
CA ALA A 178 7.94 -9.65 -0.19
C ALA A 178 6.47 -9.58 0.24
N ILE A 179 6.24 -9.89 1.52
CA ILE A 179 4.95 -9.76 2.19
C ILE A 179 5.05 -8.68 3.26
N THR A 180 4.08 -7.75 3.28
CA THR A 180 3.86 -6.82 4.39
C THR A 180 2.68 -7.34 5.22
N ALA A 181 2.93 -7.74 6.46
CA ALA A 181 1.88 -8.21 7.37
C ALA A 181 1.94 -7.45 8.71
N VAL A 182 0.85 -6.91 9.25
CA VAL A 182 -0.55 -6.94 8.77
C VAL A 182 -1.11 -5.54 8.53
N ASN A 183 -2.18 -5.44 7.74
CA ASN A 183 -3.06 -4.27 7.77
C ASN A 183 -3.93 -4.28 9.06
N THR A 184 -4.81 -3.31 9.23
CA THR A 184 -5.63 -3.14 10.45
C THR A 184 -6.70 -4.24 10.61
N LEU A 185 -6.97 -4.62 11.86
CA LEU A 185 -8.12 -5.46 12.23
C LEU A 185 -9.42 -4.67 12.11
N LYS A 186 -10.52 -5.35 11.76
CA LYS A 186 -11.87 -4.78 11.85
C LYS A 186 -12.28 -4.65 13.31
N GLY A 187 -12.85 -3.50 13.67
CA GLY A 187 -13.36 -3.22 15.00
C GLY A 187 -14.50 -2.21 14.93
N ILE A 188 -15.31 -2.17 15.98
CA ILE A 188 -16.39 -1.22 16.17
C ILE A 188 -16.28 -0.65 17.58
N ALA A 189 -16.53 0.66 17.73
CA ALA A 189 -16.71 1.25 19.05
C ALA A 189 -18.18 1.09 19.46
N VAL A 190 -18.41 0.59 20.67
CA VAL A 190 -19.73 0.39 21.27
C VAL A 190 -19.87 1.30 22.49
#